data_AF-A0A0B8Q460-F1
#
_entry.id   AF-A0A0B8Q460-F1
#
_cell.length_a   1.000
_cell.length_b   1.000
_cell.length_c   1.000
_cell.angle_alpha   90.00
_cell.angle_beta   90.00
_cell.angle_gamma   90.00
#
_symmetry.space_group_name_H-M   'P 1'
#
loop_
_entity.id
_entity.type
_entity.pdbx_description
1 polymer ?
#
loop_
_entity_poly.entity_id
_entity_poly.type
_entity_poly.pdbx_seq_one_letter_code
_entity_poly.pdbx_strand_id
1 'polypeptide(L)' 'MVDESKLFASQVRWFSTLISKKENVAKLKKRLKQLEASDIKVVDMGQGQKLSRFVAWRFN' A
#
# COMPACT_ATOMS: atom_id res chain seq x y z
N MET A 1 5.56 -0.12 9.28
CA MET A 1 4.58 -1.07 8.68
C MET A 1 4.96 -1.60 7.29
N VAL A 2 5.37 -0.77 6.32
CA VAL A 2 5.66 -1.26 4.96
C VAL A 2 6.96 -2.08 4.90
N ASP A 3 7.97 -1.69 5.67
CA ASP A 3 9.27 -2.38 5.71
C ASP A 3 9.16 -3.76 6.35
N GLU A 4 8.42 -3.84 7.45
CA GLU A 4 8.12 -5.07 8.18
C GLU A 4 7.31 -6.04 7.33
N SER A 5 6.47 -5.54 6.42
CA SER A 5 5.68 -6.41 5.52
C SER A 5 6.56 -7.35 4.68
N LYS A 6 7.80 -6.95 4.34
CA LYS A 6 8.74 -7.80 3.60
C LYS A 6 9.17 -9.02 4.41
N LEU A 7 9.28 -8.89 5.74
CA LEU A 7 9.67 -9.99 6.64
C LEU A 7 8.61 -11.11 6.67
N PHE A 8 7.35 -10.76 6.42
CA PHE A 8 6.20 -11.69 6.45
C PHE A 8 5.70 -12.04 5.04
N ALA A 9 6.51 -11.77 4.00
CA ALA A 9 6.14 -11.94 2.59
C ALA A 9 5.66 -13.36 2.25
N SER A 10 6.24 -14.40 2.88
CA SER A 10 5.88 -15.80 2.65
C SER A 10 4.60 -16.24 3.35
N GLN A 11 4.13 -15.48 4.35
CA GLN A 11 3.00 -15.84 5.21
C GLN A 11 1.73 -15.07 4.85
N VAL A 12 1.87 -13.91 4.22
CA VAL A 12 0.76 -12.99 3.95
C VAL A 12 0.63 -12.74 2.46
N ARG A 13 -0.54 -13.11 1.91
CA ARG A 13 -0.81 -12.97 0.48
C ARG A 13 -0.97 -11.52 0.03
N TRP A 14 -1.56 -10.68 0.87
CA TRP A 14 -1.80 -9.27 0.60
C TRP A 14 -1.68 -8.47 1.89
N PHE A 15 -0.95 -7.36 1.82
CA PHE A 15 -0.92 -6.32 2.83
C PHE A 15 -1.75 -5.14 2.33
N SER A 16 -2.36 -4.40 3.26
CA SER A 16 -3.15 -3.23 2.89
C SER A 16 -3.13 -2.13 3.93
N THR A 17 -3.38 -0.90 3.50
CA THR A 17 -3.54 0.26 4.37
C THR A 17 -4.47 1.30 3.75
N LEU A 18 -5.07 2.14 4.60
CA LEU A 18 -5.85 3.30 4.18
C LEU A 18 -5.02 4.56 4.35
N ILE A 19 -4.94 5.37 3.30
CA ILE A 19 -4.19 6.63 3.26
C ILE A 19 -5.15 7.79 3.03
N SER A 20 -5.20 8.75 3.96
CA SER A 20 -6.00 9.97 3.80
C SER A 20 -5.35 10.97 2.83
N LYS A 21 -4.06 11.24 3.01
CA LYS A 21 -3.29 12.24 2.24
C LYS A 21 -2.72 11.67 0.95
N LYS A 22 -3.07 12.24 -0.21
CA LYS A 22 -2.63 11.76 -1.54
C LYS A 22 -1.10 11.72 -1.67
N GLU A 23 -0.41 12.66 -1.03
CA GLU A 23 1.05 12.81 -1.08
C GLU A 23 1.76 11.59 -0.46
N ASN A 24 1.12 10.95 0.53
CA ASN A 24 1.67 9.76 1.18
C ASN A 24 1.60 8.51 0.28
N VAL A 25 0.67 8.47 -0.67
CA VAL A 25 0.55 7.36 -1.64
C VAL A 25 1.81 7.28 -2.51
N ALA A 26 2.33 8.43 -2.97
CA ALA A 26 3.53 8.47 -3.80
C ALA A 26 4.77 7.97 -3.03
N LYS A 27 4.93 8.38 -1.77
CA LYS A 27 6.01 7.92 -0.88
C LYS A 27 5.91 6.41 -0.64
N LEU A 28 4.71 5.90 -0.35
CA LEU A 28 4.48 4.46 -0.14
C LEU A 28 4.80 3.65 -1.41
N LYS A 29 4.30 4.08 -2.57
CA LYS A 29 4.60 3.42 -3.86
C LYS A 29 6.10 3.37 -4.14
N LYS A 30 6.84 4.46 -3.89
CA LYS A 30 8.31 4.49 -4.06
C LYS A 30 8.98 3.47 -3.15
N ARG A 31 8.56 3.39 -1.88
CA ARG A 31 9.13 2.43 -0.92
C ARG A 31 8.80 0.99 -1.30
N LEU A 32 7.57 0.69 -1.69
CA LEU A 32 7.15 -0.64 -2.15
C LEU A 32 7.93 -1.11 -3.38
N LYS A 33 8.26 -0.20 -4.32
CA LYS A 33 9.14 -0.51 -5.44
C LYS A 33 10.56 -0.87 -4.99
N GLN A 34 11.11 -0.16 -4.00
CA GLN A 34 12.42 -0.48 -3.42
C GLN A 34 12.44 -1.83 -2.68
N LEU A 35 11.30 -2.23 -2.11
CA LEU A 35 11.13 -3.52 -1.44
C LEU A 35 10.74 -4.65 -2.41
N GLU A 36 10.70 -4.37 -3.71
CA GLU A 36 10.37 -5.33 -4.77
C GLU A 36 9.00 -5.97 -4.57
N ALA A 37 7.99 -5.17 -4.17
CA ALA A 37 6.60 -5.62 -4.19
C ALA A 37 6.21 -5.98 -5.62
N SER A 38 5.61 -7.18 -5.79
CA SER A 38 5.30 -7.73 -7.11
C SER A 38 4.01 -7.16 -7.70
N ASP A 39 3.08 -6.74 -6.86
CA ASP A 39 1.85 -6.05 -7.27
C ASP A 39 1.53 -4.96 -6.24
N ILE A 40 1.08 -3.80 -6.74
CA ILE A 40 0.70 -2.63 -5.94
C ILE A 40 -0.59 -2.06 -6.55
N LYS A 41 -1.69 -2.15 -5.80
CA LYS A 41 -3.01 -1.62 -6.16
C LYS A 41 -3.33 -0.40 -5.33
N VAL A 42 -3.85 0.63 -5.98
CA VAL A 42 -4.38 1.83 -5.32
C VAL A 42 -5.79 2.08 -5.82
N VAL A 43 -6.72 2.15 -4.89
CA VAL A 43 -8.13 2.43 -5.14
C VAL A 43 -8.47 3.74 -4.43
N ASP A 44 -8.88 4.75 -5.19
CA ASP A 44 -9.43 5.98 -4.60
C ASP A 44 -10.79 5.65 -3.97
N MET A 45 -10.99 6.10 -2.74
CA MET A 45 -12.22 5.93 -1.98
C MET A 45 -12.74 7.30 -1.55
N GLY A 46 -14.05 7.50 -1.69
CA GLY A 46 -14.71 8.73 -1.28
C GLY A 46 -16.03 8.44 -0.57
N GLN A 47 -16.24 9.07 0.58
CA GLN A 47 -17.55 9.11 1.22
C GLN A 47 -17.84 10.54 1.67
N GLY A 48 -18.77 11.20 0.97
CA GLY A 48 -19.03 12.63 1.15
C GLY A 48 -17.75 13.44 0.92
N GLN A 49 -17.40 14.29 1.89
CA GLN A 49 -16.20 15.12 1.85
C GLN A 49 -14.90 14.39 2.28
N LYS A 50 -14.99 13.12 2.70
CA LYS A 50 -13.82 12.34 3.10
C LYS A 50 -13.27 11.59 1.90
N LEU A 51 -12.09 11.99 1.46
CA LEU A 51 -11.31 11.30 0.43
C LEU A 51 -10.19 10.49 1.08
N SER A 52 -10.09 9.21 0.73
CA SER A 52 -9.02 8.32 1.14
C SER A 52 -8.56 7.44 -0.04
N ARG A 53 -7.49 6.70 0.17
CA ARG A 53 -6.94 5.75 -0.79
C ARG A 53 -6.72 4.43 -0.09
N PHE A 54 -7.32 3.38 -0.59
CA PHE A 54 -6.97 2.03 -0.21
C PHE A 54 -5.77 1.59 -1.03
N VAL A 55 -4.68 1.26 -0.36
CA VAL A 55 -3.45 0.74 -0.99
C VAL A 55 -3.25 -0.69 -0.55
N ALA A 56 -3.14 -1.60 -1.49
CA ALA A 56 -2.84 -3.00 -1.25
C ALA A 56 -1.60 -3.42 -2.04
N TRP A 57 -0.76 -4.26 -1.46
CA TRP A 57 0.42 -4.80 -2.13
C TRP A 57 0.70 -6.23 -1.70
N ARG A 58 1.50 -6.93 -2.50
CA ARG A 58 1.98 -8.27 -2.16
C ARG A 58 3.41 -8.48 -2.61
N PHE A 59 3.99 -9.53 -2.05
CA PHE A 59 5.25 -10.10 -2.51
C PHE A 59 4.95 -11.43 -3.23
N ASN A 60 5.90 -11.89 -4.03
CA ASN A 60 5.81 -13.20 -4.70
C ASN A 60 6.28 -14.31 -3.77
#